data_AF-A0A7W0LQC7-F1
#
_entry.id   AF-A0A7W0LQC7-F1
#
_cell.length_a   1.000
_cell.length_b   1.000
_cell.length_c   1.000
_cell.angle_alpha   90.00
_cell.angle_beta   90.00
_cell.angle_gamma   90.00
#
_symmetry.space_group_name_H-M   'P 1'
#
loop_
_entity.id
_entity.type
_entity.pdbx_description
1 polymer ?
#
loop_
_entity_poly.entity_id
_entity_poly.type
_entity_poly.pdbx_seq_one_letter_code
_entity_poly.pdbx_strand_id
1 'polypeptide(L)'
;AGRAIDAEHYGALVQYTRAPVSERHAELLAARRRHLGPADPGDLVPVGLSALRALLERFVEVGFSKFVVLPIPEPASWPDELAELADAVLPLQRGTAEAA
;
A
#
# COMPACT_ATOMS: atom_id res chain seq x y z
N ALA A 1 34.35 -0.78 5.41
CA ALA A 1 33.53 0.40 5.07
C ALA A 1 32.89 0.16 3.72
N GLY A 2 31.58 0.39 3.55
CA GLY A 2 30.86 0.09 2.30
C GLY A 2 29.55 -0.67 2.50
N ARG A 3 28.66 -0.18 3.37
CA ARG A 3 27.27 -0.63 3.36
C ARG A 3 26.53 0.20 2.31
N ALA A 4 26.08 -0.43 1.24
CA ALA A 4 25.24 0.18 0.23
C ALA A 4 23.84 -0.43 0.33
N ILE A 5 22.82 0.42 0.24
CA ILE A 5 21.43 0.00 0.13
C ILE A 5 21.15 -0.12 -1.37
N ASP A 6 20.74 -1.31 -1.81
CA ASP A 6 20.33 -1.54 -3.19
C ASP A 6 19.15 -0.61 -3.55
N ALA A 7 19.07 -0.14 -4.80
CA ALA A 7 17.95 0.71 -5.22
C ALA A 7 16.59 -0.01 -5.07
N GLU A 8 16.57 -1.34 -5.21
CA GLU A 8 15.42 -2.21 -4.96
C GLU A 8 15.24 -2.56 -3.48
N HIS A 9 15.92 -1.91 -2.54
CA HIS A 9 15.80 -2.27 -1.13
C HIS A 9 14.56 -1.67 -0.45
N TYR A 10 13.95 -0.63 -1.03
CA TYR A 10 12.85 0.08 -0.40
C TYR A 10 11.54 -0.71 -0.46
N GLY A 11 10.97 -0.95 0.71
CA GLY A 11 9.65 -1.53 0.87
C GLY A 11 8.73 -0.63 1.70
N ALA A 12 7.42 -0.82 1.53
CA ALA A 12 6.40 -0.08 2.27
C ALA A 12 5.39 -1.04 2.90
N LEU A 13 4.96 -0.72 4.12
CA LEU A 13 3.72 -1.24 4.67
C LEU A 13 2.58 -0.31 4.26
N VAL A 14 1.58 -0.85 3.57
CA VAL A 14 0.43 -0.10 3.06
C VAL A 14 -0.84 -0.64 3.69
N GLN A 15 -1.49 0.21 4.47
CA GLN A 15 -2.81 -0.10 5.06
C GLN A 15 -3.90 0.25 4.04
N TYR A 16 -4.94 -0.55 3.94
CA TYR A 16 -6.11 -0.26 3.10
C TYR A 16 -7.39 -0.68 3.82
N THR A 17 -8.53 -0.15 3.37
CA THR A 17 -9.84 -0.52 3.93
C THR A 17 -10.79 -0.98 2.83
N ARG A 18 -11.78 -1.82 3.15
CA ARG A 18 -12.88 -2.18 2.23
C ARG A 18 -14.04 -1.18 2.26
N ALA A 19 -14.16 -0.42 3.35
CA ALA A 19 -15.18 0.57 3.58
C ALA A 19 -14.55 1.95 3.86
N PRO A 20 -15.26 3.05 3.64
CA PRO A 20 -14.76 4.38 3.96
C PRO A 20 -14.20 4.48 5.38
N VAL A 21 -13.07 5.18 5.51
CA VAL A 21 -12.44 5.44 6.81
C VAL A 21 -13.39 6.28 7.66
N SER A 22 -13.59 5.90 8.92
CA SER A 22 -14.40 6.70 9.85
C SER A 22 -13.74 8.06 10.10
N GLU A 23 -14.55 9.09 10.35
CA GLU A 23 -14.06 10.46 10.63
C GLU A 23 -12.99 10.46 11.74
N ARG A 24 -13.23 9.70 12.81
CA ARG A 24 -12.26 9.55 13.92
C ARG A 24 -10.91 8.98 13.46
N HIS A 25 -10.89 8.01 12.55
CA HIS A 25 -9.63 7.48 12.03
C HIS A 25 -8.94 8.49 11.11
N ALA A 26 -9.69 9.22 10.28
CA ALA A 26 -9.16 10.30 9.46
C ALA A 26 -8.51 11.41 10.31
N GLU A 27 -9.14 11.82 11.41
CA GLU A 27 -8.59 12.78 12.37
C GLU A 27 -7.27 12.30 12.99
N LEU A 28 -7.20 11.01 13.39
CA LEU A 28 -5.98 10.43 13.93
C LEU A 28 -4.83 10.40 12.91
N LEU A 29 -5.14 10.10 11.65
CA LEU A 29 -4.17 10.14 10.55
C LEU A 29 -3.67 11.57 10.30
N ALA A 30 -4.57 12.54 10.25
CA ALA A 30 -4.23 13.96 10.09
C ALA A 30 -3.35 14.46 11.24
N ALA A 31 -3.67 14.10 12.50
CA ALA A 31 -2.90 14.50 13.66
C ALA A 31 -1.44 13.99 13.64
N ARG A 32 -1.22 12.76 13.14
CA ARG A 32 0.14 12.18 12.98
C ARG A 32 0.96 12.89 11.91
N ARG A 33 0.30 13.47 10.91
CA ARG A 33 0.93 14.10 9.73
C ARG A 33 0.93 15.62 9.75
N ARG A 34 0.51 16.27 10.84
CA ARG A 34 0.42 17.75 10.95
C ARG A 34 1.67 18.54 10.48
N HIS A 35 2.85 17.93 10.54
CA HIS A 35 4.12 18.54 10.13
C HIS A 35 4.38 18.47 8.62
N LEU A 36 3.59 17.70 7.86
CA LEU A 36 3.70 17.48 6.42
C LEU A 36 2.67 18.27 5.61
N GLY A 37 1.79 19.04 6.27
CA GLY A 37 0.69 19.76 5.64
C GLY A 37 -0.60 18.93 5.51
N PRO A 38 -1.67 19.52 4.95
CA PRO A 38 -2.94 18.84 4.73
C PRO A 38 -2.80 17.72 3.69
N ALA A 39 -3.52 16.61 3.90
CA ALA A 39 -3.64 15.50 2.95
C ALA A 39 -5.07 14.98 2.97
N ASP A 40 -5.56 14.50 1.82
CA ASP A 40 -6.83 13.78 1.78
C ASP A 40 -6.68 12.43 2.51
N PRO A 41 -7.55 12.07 3.46
CA PRO A 41 -7.52 10.75 4.09
C PRO A 41 -7.49 9.58 3.10
N GLY A 42 -8.14 9.73 1.94
CA GLY A 42 -8.13 8.72 0.86
C GLY A 42 -6.76 8.53 0.22
N ASP A 43 -5.89 9.53 0.27
CA ASP A 43 -4.49 9.42 -0.17
C ASP A 43 -3.61 8.70 0.85
N LEU A 44 -4.05 8.64 2.11
CA LEU A 44 -3.31 8.01 3.21
C LEU A 44 -3.67 6.55 3.40
N VAL A 45 -4.94 6.21 3.21
CA VAL A 45 -5.46 4.84 3.32
C VAL A 45 -6.43 4.60 2.16
N PRO A 46 -6.02 3.87 1.11
CA PRO A 46 -6.87 3.58 -0.03
C PRO A 46 -8.10 2.77 0.39
N VAL A 47 -9.25 3.13 -0.19
CA VAL A 47 -10.52 2.43 0.01
C VAL A 47 -10.80 1.52 -1.19
N GLY A 48 -10.81 0.21 -0.96
CA GLY A 48 -10.99 -0.82 -1.97
C GLY A 48 -9.72 -1.16 -2.74
N LEU A 49 -9.76 -2.30 -3.44
CA LEU A 49 -8.59 -2.86 -4.11
C LEU A 49 -8.13 -2.05 -5.33
N SER A 50 -9.04 -1.38 -6.03
CA SER A 50 -8.67 -0.52 -7.15
C SER A 50 -7.84 0.69 -6.70
N ALA A 51 -8.21 1.31 -5.57
CA ALA A 51 -7.45 2.41 -4.99
C ALA A 51 -6.11 1.92 -4.42
N LEU A 52 -6.09 0.72 -3.81
CA LEU A 52 -4.85 0.09 -3.35
C LEU A 52 -3.89 -0.13 -4.51
N ARG A 53 -4.36 -0.75 -5.61
CA ARG A 53 -3.56 -0.99 -6.82
C ARG A 53 -2.97 0.30 -7.36
N ALA A 54 -3.77 1.35 -7.50
CA ALA A 54 -3.31 2.66 -7.97
C ALA A 54 -2.27 3.31 -7.04
N LEU A 55 -2.38 3.12 -5.72
CA LEU A 55 -1.36 3.59 -4.77
C LEU A 55 -0.06 2.81 -4.93
N LEU A 56 -0.13 1.48 -5.06
CA LEU A 56 1.06 0.64 -5.25
C LEU A 56 1.77 0.97 -6.56
N GLU A 57 1.04 1.22 -7.66
CA GLU A 57 1.61 1.68 -8.93
C GLU A 57 2.44 2.96 -8.75
N ARG A 58 1.93 3.96 -8.03
CA ARG A 58 2.69 5.20 -7.72
C ARG A 58 3.95 4.94 -6.88
N PHE A 59 3.90 3.99 -5.95
CA PHE A 59 5.09 3.59 -5.20
C PHE A 59 6.13 2.91 -6.10
N VAL A 60 5.68 2.05 -7.01
CA VAL A 60 6.56 1.39 -7.99
C VAL A 60 7.21 2.42 -8.92
N GLU A 61 6.45 3.42 -9.40
CA GLU A 61 6.97 4.51 -10.24
C GLU A 61 8.12 5.28 -9.59
N VAL A 62 8.14 5.40 -8.25
CA VAL A 62 9.21 6.06 -7.51
C VAL A 62 10.28 5.09 -6.95
N GLY A 63 10.23 3.81 -7.34
CA GLY A 63 11.29 2.83 -7.10
C GLY A 63 11.08 1.87 -5.93
N PHE A 64 9.89 1.79 -5.33
CA PHE A 64 9.60 0.75 -4.33
C PHE A 64 9.40 -0.60 -5.01
N SER A 65 9.95 -1.66 -4.39
CA SER A 65 9.93 -3.02 -4.97
C SER A 65 9.25 -4.07 -4.08
N LYS A 66 8.94 -3.74 -2.82
CA LYS A 66 8.37 -4.69 -1.85
C LYS A 66 7.24 -4.06 -1.06
N PHE A 67 6.12 -4.77 -0.95
CA PHE A 67 4.94 -4.28 -0.26
C PHE A 67 4.40 -5.30 0.72
N VAL A 68 4.08 -4.83 1.92
CA VAL A 68 3.23 -5.54 2.86
C VAL A 68 1.90 -4.81 2.89
N VAL A 69 0.86 -5.43 2.34
CA VAL A 69 -0.50 -4.86 2.34
C VAL A 69 -1.28 -5.39 3.53
N LEU A 70 -1.92 -4.49 4.28
CA LEU A 70 -2.62 -4.81 5.52
C LEU A 70 -4.07 -4.30 5.45
N PRO A 71 -5.08 -5.20 5.41
CA PRO A 71 -6.48 -4.79 5.54
C PRO A 71 -6.76 -4.24 6.95
N ILE A 72 -7.51 -3.14 7.02
CA ILE A 72 -8.06 -2.61 8.27
C ILE A 72 -9.54 -2.26 8.06
N PRO A 73 -10.48 -2.81 8.87
CA PRO A 73 -10.25 -3.81 9.93
C PRO A 73 -9.84 -5.18 9.36
N GLU A 74 -9.57 -6.14 10.24
CA GLU A 74 -9.32 -7.53 9.85
C GLU A 74 -10.50 -8.09 9.04
N PRO A 75 -10.25 -8.82 7.93
CA PRO A 75 -11.31 -9.38 7.08
C PRO A 75 -12.06 -10.49 7.81
N ALA A 76 -13.30 -10.73 7.41
CA ALA A 76 -14.09 -11.85 7.92
C ALA A 76 -13.56 -13.22 7.46
N SER A 77 -12.86 -13.27 6.32
CA SER A 77 -12.30 -14.48 5.72
C SER A 77 -10.97 -14.15 5.06
N TRP A 78 -9.87 -14.65 5.63
CA TRP A 78 -8.55 -14.49 5.04
C TRP A 78 -8.39 -15.17 3.68
N PRO A 79 -8.91 -16.39 3.43
CA PRO A 79 -8.83 -16.99 2.10
C PRO A 79 -9.46 -16.15 1.00
N ASP A 80 -10.67 -15.61 1.24
CA ASP A 80 -11.37 -14.79 0.24
C ASP A 80 -10.64 -13.45 0.05
N GLU A 81 -10.21 -12.81 1.14
CA GLU A 81 -9.44 -11.56 1.08
C GLU A 81 -8.14 -11.72 0.29
N LEU A 82 -7.41 -12.83 0.52
CA LEU A 82 -6.16 -13.12 -0.18
C LEU A 82 -6.39 -13.45 -1.65
N ALA A 83 -7.49 -14.13 -2.01
CA ALA A 83 -7.83 -14.41 -3.40
C ALA A 83 -8.11 -13.11 -4.18
N GLU A 84 -8.93 -12.23 -3.61
CA GLU A 84 -9.22 -10.94 -4.26
C GLU A 84 -8.00 -10.02 -4.32
N LEU A 85 -7.18 -10.00 -3.26
CA LEU A 85 -5.90 -9.29 -3.26
C LEU A 85 -4.98 -9.81 -4.36
N ALA A 86 -4.87 -11.13 -4.47
CA ALA A 86 -4.03 -11.78 -5.47
C ALA A 86 -4.42 -11.33 -6.88
N ASP A 87 -5.71 -11.39 -7.21
CA ASP A 87 -6.25 -10.94 -8.49
C ASP A 87 -5.95 -9.45 -8.76
N ALA A 88 -6.07 -8.61 -7.74
CA ALA A 88 -5.89 -7.17 -7.89
C ALA A 88 -4.43 -6.71 -8.00
N VAL A 89 -3.51 -7.28 -7.21
CA VAL A 89 -2.15 -6.72 -7.05
C VAL A 89 -1.01 -7.64 -7.45
N LEU A 90 -1.18 -8.97 -7.53
CA LEU A 90 -0.11 -9.84 -8.05
C LEU A 90 0.29 -9.52 -9.50
N PRO A 91 -0.58 -9.04 -10.40
CA PRO A 91 -0.15 -8.61 -11.72
C PRO A 91 0.89 -7.47 -11.71
N LEU A 92 1.07 -6.76 -10.59
CA LEU A 92 2.12 -5.75 -10.43
C LEU A 92 3.50 -6.38 -10.16
N GLN A 93 3.54 -7.64 -9.71
CA GLN A 93 4.79 -8.34 -9.43
C GLN A 93 5.47 -8.72 -10.74
N ARG A 94 6.58 -8.07 -11.05
CA ARG A 94 7.45 -8.47 -12.17
C ARG A 94 8.21 -9.72 -11.77
N GLY A 95 8.06 -10.80 -12.55
CA GLY A 95 8.96 -11.95 -12.48
C GLY A 95 10.35 -11.55 -12.96
N THR A 96 11.40 -12.22 -12.47
CA THR A 96 12.82 -12.02 -12.83
C THR A 96 13.17 -12.35 -14.30
N ALA A 97 12.20 -12.35 -15.22
CA ALA A 97 12.36 -12.80 -16.60
C ALA A 97 12.68 -11.69 -17.62
N GLU A 98 13.00 -10.47 -17.18
CA GLU A 98 13.34 -9.33 -18.08
C GLU A 98 14.74 -8.76 -17.80
N ALA A 99 15.67 -9.63 -17.40
CA ALA A 99 17.10 -9.35 -17.42
C ALA A 99 17.81 -10.40 -18.27
N ALA A 100 17.59 -10.35 -19.59
CA ALA A 100 18.35 -11.08 -20.60
C ALA A 100 18.60 -10.19 -21.81
#